data_AF-A0A9P0B6F5-F1
#
_entry.id   AF-A0A9P0B6F5-F1
#
_cell.length_a   1.000
_cell.length_b   1.000
_cell.length_c   1.000
_cell.angle_alpha   90.00
_cell.angle_beta   90.00
_cell.angle_gamma   90.00
#
_symmetry.space_group_name_H-M   'P 1'
#
loop_
_entity.id
_entity.type
_entity.pdbx_description
1 polymer ?
#
loop_
_entity_poly.entity_id
_entity_poly.type
_entity_poly.pdbx_seq_one_letter_code
_entity_poly.pdbx_strand_id
1 'polypeptide(L)'
;MFVKCAVLVLVLVISVIDGQMFGKRLRRFPMRTAMTLKQRLQNKILQYRERNTQTICYEKVGCFELPHSRSPLQKTPESPKVIDTKFFLFRRDINFATPQILYYDDEGKSLNGSKFNHTQKLKLFIHGYMSNWNEKGPVLGSEAFLKLYDCNMILMDWSKGARGPQYATAAANTEVAGRQLGLLLIQMVEKGLDPKNIHLLGFSLGAHVAGTASEMLKYKGHLIGRITGLDAASPLFRSNHFREKYKKLDRSDAHFVDVIHTDSSPSVTDGFGLWEPIGHVDFFPNGGQEQPGCKDTKRSVVVSSLDKSLNRDIACSHIRAWHLYAETLLNKIKNKTDSCQFISYYCPGGLPSFEKGHCFPRLEKRNSSTFLDNTYRNEVGVFGEDVKGEGVMYFSTSSASPFCGTQLQASVQLSQNIGKVKGVLQLKLRYSKNVALFHIHCDVSDVIMTGSRMNGLAVAPHNSLNEKVENINASLIYYTTFDNANNNSITKPLYVDRIVVTDMYENSWRYCGKNTVISENKVQLTLSRTLC
;
A
#
# COMPACT_ATOMS: atom_id res chain seq x y z
N MET A 1 -18.46 -7.60 30.72
CA MET A 1 -17.52 -7.69 29.58
C MET A 1 -18.07 -7.05 28.30
N PHE A 2 -19.37 -7.11 28.03
CA PHE A 2 -20.02 -6.50 26.85
C PHE A 2 -20.07 -4.95 26.82
N VAL A 3 -20.09 -4.28 27.97
CA VAL A 3 -20.24 -2.82 28.05
C VAL A 3 -18.98 -2.06 27.60
N LYS A 4 -17.79 -2.69 27.63
CA LYS A 4 -16.53 -2.05 27.18
C LYS A 4 -16.35 -2.06 25.65
N CYS A 5 -16.98 -2.99 24.92
CA CYS A 5 -16.94 -3.00 23.45
C CYS A 5 -17.87 -1.95 22.83
N ALA A 6 -19.05 -1.71 23.42
CA ALA A 6 -20.01 -0.76 22.88
C ALA A 6 -19.51 0.70 22.92
N VAL A 7 -18.79 1.07 23.99
CA VAL A 7 -18.25 2.43 24.16
C VAL A 7 -17.11 2.73 23.18
N LEU A 8 -16.30 1.73 22.81
CA LEU A 8 -15.21 1.91 21.85
C LEU A 8 -15.73 2.11 20.41
N VAL A 9 -16.82 1.43 20.06
CA VAL A 9 -17.52 1.57 18.78
C VAL A 9 -18.25 2.92 18.70
N LEU A 10 -18.88 3.37 19.79
CA LEU A 10 -19.59 4.65 19.82
C LEU A 10 -18.64 5.85 19.65
N VAL A 11 -17.47 5.82 20.29
CA VAL A 11 -16.48 6.92 20.19
C VAL A 11 -15.84 7.01 18.81
N LEU A 12 -15.70 5.88 18.09
CA LEU A 12 -15.23 5.88 16.71
C LEU A 12 -16.28 6.43 15.73
N VAL A 13 -17.57 6.17 15.96
CA VAL A 13 -18.68 6.66 15.11
C VAL A 13 -18.95 8.16 15.32
N ILE A 14 -18.81 8.68 16.55
CA ILE A 14 -19.09 10.10 16.85
C ILE A 14 -18.07 11.04 16.17
N SER A 15 -16.87 10.58 15.83
CA SER A 15 -15.87 11.39 15.11
C SER A 15 -16.21 11.68 13.63
N VAL A 16 -17.31 11.13 13.10
CA VAL A 16 -17.71 11.24 11.68
C VAL A 16 -18.93 12.14 11.47
N ILE A 17 -19.67 12.54 12.51
CA ILE A 17 -21.02 13.15 12.34
C ILE A 17 -21.07 14.69 12.49
N ASP A 18 -20.05 15.36 13.04
CA ASP A 18 -20.09 16.83 13.24
C ASP A 18 -19.72 17.66 12.00
N GLY A 19 -20.24 17.27 10.83
CA GLY A 19 -20.05 17.95 9.54
C GLY A 19 -21.29 18.63 8.97
N GLN A 20 -22.48 18.42 9.53
CA GLN A 20 -23.72 18.97 8.99
C GLN A 20 -24.68 19.37 10.10
N MET A 21 -24.69 20.67 10.44
CA MET A 21 -25.85 21.47 10.82
C MET A 21 -25.35 22.78 11.41
N PHE A 22 -25.53 23.89 10.69
CA PHE A 22 -25.92 25.22 11.20
C PHE A 22 -25.74 26.25 10.08
N GLY A 23 -26.68 26.25 9.15
CA GLY A 23 -26.90 27.37 8.22
C GLY A 23 -28.08 28.20 8.69
N LYS A 24 -27.82 29.39 9.26
CA LYS A 24 -28.43 30.69 8.92
C LYS A 24 -28.26 31.70 10.07
N ARG A 25 -27.79 32.90 9.66
CA ARG A 25 -27.69 34.19 10.37
C ARG A 25 -26.57 34.36 11.39
N LEU A 26 -25.39 34.73 10.89
CA LEU A 26 -24.46 35.62 11.60
C LEU A 26 -24.03 36.75 10.66
N ARG A 27 -24.27 37.98 11.11
CA ARG A 27 -23.95 39.24 10.42
C ARG A 27 -22.45 39.29 10.07
N ARG A 28 -22.14 39.90 8.92
CA ARG A 28 -20.78 40.07 8.35
C ARG A 28 -19.82 40.67 9.38
N PHE A 29 -18.97 39.82 9.98
CA PHE A 29 -17.74 40.27 10.62
C PHE A 29 -16.67 40.50 9.55
N PRO A 30 -15.82 41.53 9.66
CA PRO A 30 -14.71 41.73 8.72
C PRO A 30 -13.79 40.50 8.74
N MET A 31 -13.54 39.91 7.57
CA MET A 31 -12.82 38.64 7.41
C MET A 31 -11.43 38.63 8.08
N ARG A 32 -10.74 39.78 8.10
CA ARG A 32 -9.44 39.97 8.77
C ARG A 32 -9.53 39.85 10.29
N THR A 33 -10.61 40.33 10.90
CA THR A 33 -10.83 40.27 12.36
C THR A 33 -11.21 38.85 12.79
N ALA A 34 -11.96 38.12 11.96
CA ALA A 34 -12.27 36.71 12.18
C ALA A 34 -11.01 35.82 12.06
N MET A 35 -10.13 36.08 11.08
CA MET A 35 -8.85 35.38 10.94
C MET A 35 -7.91 35.64 12.13
N THR A 36 -7.78 36.89 12.57
CA THR A 36 -6.94 37.23 13.74
C THR A 36 -7.52 36.68 15.04
N LEU A 37 -8.85 36.64 15.21
CA LEU A 37 -9.50 35.96 16.34
C LEU A 37 -9.24 34.45 16.32
N LYS A 38 -9.36 33.81 15.15
CA LYS A 38 -9.06 32.38 14.95
C LYS A 38 -7.60 32.06 15.29
N GLN A 39 -6.65 32.88 14.81
CA GLN A 39 -5.23 32.75 15.17
C GLN A 39 -4.97 32.98 16.66
N ARG A 40 -5.59 33.98 17.29
CA ARG A 40 -5.46 34.22 18.74
C ARG A 40 -6.05 33.09 19.58
N LEU A 41 -7.19 32.53 19.16
CA LEU A 41 -7.80 31.35 19.80
C LEU A 41 -6.90 30.12 19.62
N GLN A 42 -6.36 29.88 18.42
CA GLN A 42 -5.40 28.81 18.18
C GLN A 42 -4.15 28.97 19.05
N ASN A 43 -3.57 30.17 19.13
CA ASN A 43 -2.40 30.44 19.96
C ASN A 43 -2.71 30.26 21.45
N LYS A 44 -3.88 30.68 21.94
CA LYS A 44 -4.31 30.42 23.32
C LYS A 44 -4.53 28.93 23.60
N ILE A 45 -5.10 28.18 22.64
CA ILE A 45 -5.26 26.73 22.75
C ILE A 45 -3.90 26.04 22.77
N LEU A 46 -2.95 26.47 21.94
CA LEU A 46 -1.58 25.97 21.92
C LEU A 46 -0.86 26.27 23.24
N GLN A 47 -0.90 27.51 23.73
CA GLN A 47 -0.33 27.89 25.03
C GLN A 47 -0.97 27.15 26.21
N TYR A 48 -2.28 26.90 26.17
CA TYR A 48 -2.97 26.10 27.18
C TYR A 48 -2.58 24.62 27.12
N ARG A 49 -2.37 24.07 25.91
CA ARG A 49 -1.84 22.72 25.70
C ARG A 49 -0.44 22.61 26.29
N GLU A 50 0.48 23.48 25.89
CA GLU A 50 1.87 23.50 26.39
C GLU A 50 1.95 23.58 27.92
N ARG A 51 1.06 24.35 28.57
CA ARG A 51 1.04 24.48 30.04
C ARG A 51 0.51 23.24 30.77
N ASN A 52 -0.23 22.36 30.09
CA ASN A 52 -0.92 21.22 30.70
C ASN A 52 -0.50 19.85 30.14
N THR A 53 0.48 19.80 29.23
CA THR A 53 1.06 18.55 28.72
C THR A 53 1.98 17.94 29.75
N GLN A 54 1.56 16.80 30.33
CA GLN A 54 2.47 15.94 31.08
C GLN A 54 3.37 15.18 30.08
N THR A 55 4.63 14.96 30.44
CA THR A 55 5.61 14.26 29.59
C THR A 55 6.34 13.16 30.36
N ILE A 56 6.74 12.10 29.66
CA ILE A 56 7.69 11.10 30.14
C ILE A 56 9.00 11.23 29.37
N CYS A 57 10.13 11.21 30.07
CA CYS A 57 11.45 11.37 29.46
C CYS A 57 12.31 10.13 29.70
N TYR A 58 13.06 9.75 28.66
CA TYR A 58 14.07 8.71 28.74
C TYR A 58 15.42 9.28 28.33
N GLU A 59 16.48 8.73 28.94
CA GLU A 59 17.83 9.12 28.60
C GLU A 59 18.12 8.92 27.11
N LYS A 60 18.90 9.83 26.50
CA LYS A 60 19.28 9.91 25.08
C LYS A 60 18.13 10.17 24.09
N VAL A 61 16.96 9.54 24.24
CA VAL A 61 15.84 9.66 23.29
C VAL A 61 14.85 10.78 23.61
N GLY A 62 15.04 11.49 24.74
CA GLY A 62 14.28 12.70 25.08
C GLY A 62 12.89 12.43 25.67
N CYS A 63 12.01 13.42 25.55
CA CYS A 63 10.69 13.43 26.18
C CYS A 63 9.55 13.14 25.19
N PHE A 64 8.49 12.52 25.69
CA PHE A 64 7.29 12.11 24.97
C PHE A 64 6.06 12.63 25.71
N GLU A 65 5.10 13.16 24.97
CA GLU A 65 3.85 13.68 25.54
C GLU A 65 2.97 12.53 26.03
N LEU A 66 2.41 12.68 27.22
CA LEU A 66 1.42 11.73 27.73
C LEU A 66 0.10 11.93 26.97
N PRO A 67 -0.56 10.85 26.53
CA PRO A 67 -1.89 10.93 25.95
C PRO A 67 -2.87 11.60 26.91
N HIS A 68 -3.77 12.41 26.37
CA HIS A 68 -4.81 13.02 27.20
C HIS A 68 -5.71 11.94 27.83
N SER A 69 -6.23 12.18 29.03
CA SER A 69 -7.05 11.22 29.78
C SER A 69 -8.31 10.75 29.03
N ARG A 70 -8.74 11.50 27.99
CA ARG A 70 -9.88 11.20 27.12
C ARG A 70 -9.52 10.41 25.85
N SER A 71 -8.25 10.00 25.65
CA SER A 71 -7.78 9.24 24.48
C SER A 71 -7.49 7.78 24.85
N PRO A 72 -8.51 6.92 25.05
CA PRO A 72 -8.32 5.57 25.60
C PRO A 72 -7.47 4.65 24.71
N LEU A 73 -7.35 4.98 23.42
CA LEU A 73 -6.61 4.22 22.41
C LEU A 73 -5.14 4.62 22.27
N GLN A 74 -4.74 5.79 22.80
CA GLN A 74 -3.34 6.22 22.79
C GLN A 74 -2.65 5.71 24.06
N LYS A 75 -1.44 5.18 23.90
CA LYS A 75 -0.58 4.73 24.99
C LYS A 75 0.71 5.55 24.99
N THR A 76 1.33 5.61 26.16
CA THR A 76 2.69 6.10 26.30
C THR A 76 3.66 5.05 25.78
N PRO A 77 4.76 5.44 25.11
CA PRO A 77 5.78 4.48 24.73
C PRO A 77 6.43 3.84 25.96
N GLU A 78 6.90 2.60 25.81
CA GLU A 78 7.74 1.91 26.78
C GLU A 78 9.18 2.48 26.74
N SER A 79 9.96 2.21 27.79
CA SER A 79 11.33 2.71 27.87
C SER A 79 12.26 2.02 26.85
N PRO A 80 13.36 2.69 26.44
CA PRO A 80 14.37 2.11 25.54
C PRO A 80 14.85 0.70 25.95
N LYS A 81 15.00 0.47 27.26
CA LYS A 81 15.43 -0.82 27.82
C LYS A 81 14.42 -1.95 27.59
N VAL A 82 13.13 -1.63 27.56
CA VAL A 82 12.06 -2.61 27.32
C VAL A 82 11.95 -2.92 25.82
N ILE A 83 12.05 -1.88 24.99
CA ILE A 83 12.00 -2.01 23.52
C ILE A 83 13.23 -2.77 23.00
N ASP A 84 14.40 -2.61 23.64
CA ASP A 84 15.65 -3.34 23.34
C ASP A 84 16.00 -3.34 21.84
N THR A 85 15.94 -2.16 21.23
CA THR A 85 16.20 -1.99 19.80
C THR A 85 17.64 -2.35 19.46
N LYS A 86 17.83 -3.17 18.42
CA LYS A 86 19.13 -3.59 17.90
C LYS A 86 19.24 -3.27 16.42
N PHE A 87 20.47 -3.01 15.98
CA PHE A 87 20.79 -2.72 14.58
C PHE A 87 21.84 -3.71 14.09
N PHE A 88 21.42 -4.62 13.22
CA PHE A 88 22.30 -5.65 12.66
C PHE A 88 22.86 -5.19 11.33
N LEU A 89 24.16 -4.94 11.27
CA LEU A 89 24.89 -4.52 10.08
C LEU A 89 25.34 -5.74 9.26
N PHE A 90 25.07 -5.66 7.96
CA PHE A 90 25.51 -6.58 6.92
C PHE A 90 26.18 -5.84 5.77
N ARG A 91 27.14 -6.52 5.17
CA ARG A 91 27.82 -6.18 3.91
C ARG A 91 28.04 -7.48 3.14
N ARG A 92 28.51 -7.41 1.89
CA ARG A 92 28.69 -8.59 1.02
C ARG A 92 29.54 -9.70 1.64
N ASP A 93 30.46 -9.33 2.52
CA ASP A 93 31.42 -10.20 3.21
C ASP A 93 31.00 -10.57 4.64
N ILE A 94 29.79 -10.22 5.07
CA ILE A 94 29.25 -10.55 6.40
C ILE A 94 28.19 -11.64 6.26
N ASN A 95 28.35 -12.73 7.02
CA ASN A 95 27.36 -13.80 7.07
C ASN A 95 26.15 -13.40 7.92
N PHE A 96 24.94 -13.70 7.45
CA PHE A 96 23.70 -13.45 8.19
C PHE A 96 23.62 -14.17 9.55
N ALA A 97 24.37 -15.27 9.72
CA ALA A 97 24.46 -15.99 10.98
C ALA A 97 25.28 -15.25 12.06
N THR A 98 26.17 -14.33 11.66
CA THR A 98 27.08 -13.60 12.56
C THR A 98 27.08 -12.10 12.25
N PRO A 99 25.95 -11.40 12.47
CA PRO A 99 25.85 -9.97 12.23
C PRO A 99 26.76 -9.14 13.14
N GLN A 100 27.19 -7.97 12.67
CA GLN A 100 27.79 -6.95 13.53
C GLN A 100 26.68 -6.11 14.16
N ILE A 101 26.68 -5.95 15.48
CA ILE A 101 25.65 -5.18 16.19
C ILE A 101 26.13 -3.74 16.36
N LEU A 102 25.27 -2.79 16.00
CA LEU A 102 25.48 -1.37 16.24
C LEU A 102 24.55 -0.87 17.36
N TYR A 103 25.07 0.04 18.17
CA TYR A 103 24.34 0.68 19.26
C TYR A 103 24.24 2.19 18.99
N TYR A 104 23.10 2.78 19.35
CA TYR A 104 22.85 4.21 19.18
C TYR A 104 23.33 5.05 20.38
N ASP A 105 23.68 4.40 21.50
CA ASP A 105 23.97 5.01 22.79
C ASP A 105 25.38 4.71 23.31
N ASP A 106 26.27 4.17 22.49
CA ASP A 106 27.63 3.79 22.86
C ASP A 106 28.71 4.78 22.40
N GLU A 107 28.30 6.01 22.07
CA GLU A 107 29.18 7.08 21.57
C GLU A 107 29.93 6.68 20.28
N GLY A 108 29.30 5.85 19.44
CA GLY A 108 29.82 5.44 18.14
C GLY A 108 30.90 4.37 18.22
N LYS A 109 31.14 3.75 19.37
CA LYS A 109 32.16 2.70 19.55
C LYS A 109 31.91 1.50 18.63
N SER A 110 30.69 0.96 18.63
CA SER A 110 30.29 -0.13 17.75
C SER A 110 30.34 0.25 16.28
N LEU A 111 29.90 1.47 15.93
CA LEU A 111 29.98 1.97 14.56
C LEU A 111 31.43 2.04 14.07
N ASN A 112 32.35 2.55 14.88
CA ASN A 112 33.77 2.67 14.56
C ASN A 112 34.49 1.30 14.52
N GLY A 113 34.09 0.34 15.35
CA GLY A 113 34.64 -1.02 15.35
C GLY A 113 34.04 -1.96 14.30
N SER A 114 33.03 -1.51 13.55
CA SER A 114 32.34 -2.32 12.53
C SER A 114 32.95 -2.17 11.13
N LYS A 115 32.44 -2.94 10.17
CA LYS A 115 32.77 -2.80 8.74
C LYS A 115 31.95 -1.73 8.02
N PHE A 116 31.22 -0.89 8.75
CA PHE A 116 30.43 0.20 8.17
C PHE A 116 31.32 1.12 7.32
N ASN A 117 30.86 1.42 6.10
CA ASN A 117 31.57 2.30 5.18
C ASN A 117 30.72 3.52 4.81
N HIS A 118 31.09 4.68 5.36
CA HIS A 118 30.39 5.95 5.15
C HIS A 118 30.36 6.43 3.69
N THR A 119 31.27 5.94 2.83
CA THR A 119 31.30 6.28 1.40
C THR A 119 30.25 5.52 0.58
N GLN A 120 29.63 4.48 1.14
CA GLN A 120 28.66 3.63 0.47
C GLN A 120 27.22 3.93 0.88
N LYS A 121 26.28 3.62 -0.02
CA LYS A 121 24.85 3.77 0.26
C LYS A 121 24.43 2.94 1.47
N LEU A 122 23.47 3.47 2.22
CA LEU A 122 22.83 2.77 3.33
C LEU A 122 21.43 2.35 2.93
N LYS A 123 21.16 1.05 3.02
CA LYS A 123 19.82 0.46 2.93
C LYS A 123 19.47 -0.07 4.32
N LEU A 124 18.29 0.27 4.84
CA LEU A 124 17.88 -0.16 6.17
C LEU A 124 16.44 -0.67 6.15
N PHE A 125 16.24 -1.89 6.63
CA PHE A 125 14.91 -2.49 6.74
C PHE A 125 14.38 -2.41 8.18
N ILE A 126 13.10 -2.05 8.31
CA ILE A 126 12.40 -1.92 9.59
C ILE A 126 11.13 -2.77 9.54
N HIS A 127 11.10 -3.81 10.39
CA HIS A 127 9.94 -4.70 10.47
C HIS A 127 8.74 -4.04 11.19
N GLY A 128 7.59 -4.72 11.13
CA GLY A 128 6.32 -4.26 11.69
C GLY A 128 5.90 -4.92 13.01
N TYR A 129 4.60 -4.81 13.30
CA TYR A 129 3.95 -5.43 14.46
C TYR A 129 4.04 -6.96 14.44
N MET A 130 4.32 -7.57 15.59
CA MET A 130 4.46 -9.03 15.76
C MET A 130 5.48 -9.68 14.79
N SER A 131 6.47 -8.92 14.36
CA SER A 131 7.54 -9.35 13.46
C SER A 131 8.91 -9.12 14.08
N ASN A 132 9.96 -9.57 13.41
CA ASN A 132 11.36 -9.41 13.80
C ASN A 132 12.28 -9.29 12.57
N TRP A 133 13.56 -9.04 12.83
CA TRP A 133 14.54 -8.78 11.77
C TRP A 133 14.93 -9.99 10.93
N ASN A 134 14.91 -11.20 11.50
CA ASN A 134 15.41 -12.42 10.86
C ASN A 134 14.32 -13.25 10.17
N GLU A 135 13.15 -12.64 9.93
CA GLU A 135 12.16 -13.26 9.06
C GLU A 135 12.69 -13.48 7.64
N LYS A 136 12.21 -14.55 7.01
CA LYS A 136 12.64 -14.97 5.67
C LYS A 136 12.55 -13.83 4.65
N GLY A 137 11.50 -13.01 4.72
CA GLY A 137 11.31 -11.87 3.82
C GLY A 137 12.48 -10.87 3.92
N PRO A 138 12.60 -10.13 5.03
CA PRO A 138 13.66 -9.15 5.26
C PRO A 138 15.08 -9.67 4.94
N VAL A 139 15.39 -10.91 5.31
CA VAL A 139 16.68 -11.54 5.01
C VAL A 139 16.88 -11.71 3.50
N LEU A 140 15.92 -12.29 2.77
CA LEU A 140 16.03 -12.47 1.32
C LEU A 140 16.13 -11.13 0.57
N GLY A 141 15.42 -10.10 1.02
CA GLY A 141 15.53 -8.76 0.43
C GLY A 141 16.89 -8.12 0.69
N SER A 142 17.44 -8.31 1.88
CA SER A 142 18.78 -7.85 2.25
C SER A 142 19.86 -8.54 1.43
N GLU A 143 19.78 -9.86 1.29
CA GLU A 143 20.66 -10.62 0.39
C GLU A 143 20.55 -10.13 -1.05
N ALA A 144 19.35 -9.80 -1.51
CA ALA A 144 19.13 -9.29 -2.85
C ALA A 144 19.79 -7.91 -3.04
N PHE A 145 19.65 -6.99 -2.07
CA PHE A 145 20.36 -5.71 -2.09
C PHE A 145 21.88 -5.88 -2.11
N LEU A 146 22.43 -6.74 -1.27
CA LEU A 146 23.87 -6.99 -1.20
C LEU A 146 24.40 -7.65 -2.48
N LYS A 147 23.59 -8.45 -3.19
CA LYS A 147 23.95 -8.98 -4.52
C LYS A 147 23.96 -7.87 -5.57
N LEU A 148 22.97 -6.97 -5.55
CA LEU A 148 22.84 -5.89 -6.53
C LEU A 148 23.86 -4.76 -6.34
N TYR A 149 24.17 -4.42 -5.10
CA TYR A 149 24.99 -3.24 -4.75
C TYR A 149 26.04 -3.55 -3.71
N ASP A 150 27.13 -2.81 -3.76
CA ASP A 150 28.07 -2.72 -2.64
C ASP A 150 27.57 -1.59 -1.72
N CYS A 151 26.88 -1.97 -0.64
CA CYS A 151 26.22 -1.05 0.26
C CYS A 151 26.30 -1.54 1.72
N ASN A 152 26.02 -0.63 2.65
CA ASN A 152 25.70 -0.98 4.02
C ASN A 152 24.23 -1.43 4.07
N MET A 153 23.96 -2.63 4.57
CA MET A 153 22.60 -3.11 4.81
C MET A 153 22.37 -3.26 6.31
N ILE A 154 21.34 -2.62 6.85
CA ILE A 154 20.98 -2.77 8.27
C ILE A 154 19.59 -3.38 8.40
N LEU A 155 19.49 -4.42 9.23
CA LEU A 155 18.20 -4.93 9.70
C LEU A 155 17.97 -4.44 11.12
N MET A 156 16.96 -3.60 11.32
CA MET A 156 16.56 -3.11 12.64
C MET A 156 15.64 -4.14 13.30
N ASP A 157 15.95 -4.50 14.55
CA ASP A 157 15.11 -5.33 15.40
C ASP A 157 14.57 -4.50 16.57
N TRP A 158 13.26 -4.35 16.63
CA TRP A 158 12.53 -3.76 17.75
C TRP A 158 11.38 -4.68 18.16
N SER A 159 11.53 -5.99 17.94
CA SER A 159 10.49 -7.01 18.15
C SER A 159 9.91 -7.03 19.56
N LYS A 160 10.69 -6.69 20.61
CA LYS A 160 10.16 -6.55 21.98
C LYS A 160 9.22 -5.35 22.12
N GLY A 161 9.49 -4.24 21.44
CA GLY A 161 8.57 -3.09 21.38
C GLY A 161 7.41 -3.29 20.42
N ALA A 162 7.58 -4.10 19.37
CA ALA A 162 6.57 -4.40 18.36
C ALA A 162 5.65 -5.58 18.72
N ARG A 163 5.84 -6.19 19.91
CA ARG A 163 5.13 -7.41 20.32
C ARG A 163 3.63 -7.17 20.49
N GLY A 164 2.85 -8.18 20.15
CA GLY A 164 1.42 -8.24 20.47
C GLY A 164 1.15 -8.80 21.87
N PRO A 165 -0.12 -8.82 22.32
CA PRO A 165 -1.32 -8.39 21.59
C PRO A 165 -1.67 -6.90 21.73
N GLN A 166 -0.92 -6.10 22.49
CA GLN A 166 -1.24 -4.69 22.72
C GLN A 166 -0.77 -3.79 21.56
N TYR A 167 -1.51 -3.78 20.46
CA TYR A 167 -1.21 -2.95 19.29
C TYR A 167 -1.02 -1.46 19.61
N ALA A 168 -1.83 -0.89 20.50
CA ALA A 168 -1.70 0.53 20.88
C ALA A 168 -0.35 0.85 21.55
N THR A 169 0.21 -0.09 22.32
CA THR A 169 1.55 0.04 22.91
C THR A 169 2.61 -0.07 21.84
N ALA A 170 2.51 -1.06 20.93
CA ALA A 170 3.45 -1.19 19.83
C ALA A 170 3.45 0.04 18.90
N ALA A 171 2.27 0.60 18.63
CA ALA A 171 2.15 1.88 17.94
C ALA A 171 2.87 2.99 18.72
N ALA A 172 2.65 3.15 20.02
CA ALA A 172 3.36 4.14 20.86
C ALA A 172 4.88 3.98 20.76
N ASN A 173 5.37 2.75 20.85
CA ASN A 173 6.78 2.40 20.79
C ASN A 173 7.47 2.79 19.47
N THR A 174 6.72 3.00 18.38
CA THR A 174 7.30 3.50 17.12
C THR A 174 8.03 4.83 17.29
N GLU A 175 7.59 5.69 18.22
CA GLU A 175 8.24 6.97 18.47
C GLU A 175 9.62 6.78 19.10
N VAL A 176 9.74 5.94 20.13
CA VAL A 176 11.04 5.65 20.78
C VAL A 176 11.94 4.91 19.81
N ALA A 177 11.45 3.87 19.14
CA ALA A 177 12.22 3.11 18.16
C ALA A 177 12.75 4.01 17.03
N GLY A 178 11.91 4.94 16.54
CA GLY A 178 12.29 5.93 15.54
C GLY A 178 13.38 6.87 16.03
N ARG A 179 13.27 7.37 17.26
CA ARG A 179 14.33 8.22 17.85
C ARG A 179 15.64 7.47 18.07
N GLN A 180 15.60 6.20 18.50
CA GLN A 180 16.80 5.36 18.61
C GLN A 180 17.49 5.17 17.26
N LEU A 181 16.72 4.89 16.20
CA LEU A 181 17.25 4.83 14.84
C LEU A 181 17.80 6.18 14.38
N GLY A 182 17.09 7.27 14.65
CA GLY A 182 17.53 8.63 14.32
C GLY A 182 18.88 8.98 14.96
N LEU A 183 19.11 8.60 16.22
CA LEU A 183 20.40 8.80 16.90
C LEU A 183 21.53 8.03 16.22
N LEU A 184 21.31 6.77 15.82
CA LEU A 184 22.30 6.00 15.08
C LEU A 184 22.60 6.61 13.70
N LEU A 185 21.57 7.06 12.99
CA LEU A 185 21.73 7.69 11.68
C LEU A 185 22.50 9.02 11.77
N ILE A 186 22.27 9.81 12.83
CA ILE A 186 23.04 11.03 13.10
C ILE A 186 24.53 10.68 13.25
N GLN A 187 24.88 9.65 14.03
CA GLN A 187 26.28 9.22 14.17
C GLN A 187 26.89 8.78 12.83
N MET A 188 26.12 8.11 11.97
CA MET A 188 26.58 7.73 10.63
C MET A 188 26.85 8.94 9.74
N VAL A 189 25.98 9.95 9.79
CA VAL A 189 26.15 11.21 9.04
C VAL A 189 27.35 12.00 9.58
N GLU A 190 27.53 12.06 10.89
CA GLU A 190 28.70 12.68 11.53
C GLU A 190 30.02 11.97 11.15
N LYS A 191 29.96 10.66 10.84
CA LYS A 191 31.08 9.88 10.28
C LYS A 191 31.32 10.13 8.78
N GLY A 192 30.48 10.93 8.13
CA GLY A 192 30.61 11.31 6.73
C GLY A 192 29.67 10.60 5.76
N LEU A 193 28.66 9.86 6.22
CA LEU A 193 27.63 9.32 5.34
C LEU A 193 26.76 10.47 4.80
N ASP A 194 26.69 10.62 3.48
CA ASP A 194 25.77 11.58 2.87
C ASP A 194 24.30 11.18 3.19
N PRO A 195 23.50 12.06 3.82
CA PRO A 195 22.08 11.79 4.08
C PRO A 195 21.29 11.37 2.84
N LYS A 196 21.65 11.87 1.65
CA LYS A 196 21.01 11.51 0.37
C LYS A 196 21.26 10.06 -0.04
N ASN A 197 22.27 9.41 0.54
CA ASN A 197 22.58 8.00 0.31
C ASN A 197 21.85 7.05 1.26
N ILE A 198 20.99 7.57 2.15
CA ILE A 198 20.17 6.79 3.08
C ILE A 198 18.83 6.42 2.42
N HIS A 199 18.51 5.12 2.45
CA HIS A 199 17.22 4.58 2.06
C HIS A 199 16.63 3.73 3.20
N LEU A 200 15.52 4.19 3.79
CA LEU A 200 14.78 3.45 4.80
C LEU A 200 13.61 2.70 4.17
N LEU A 201 13.49 1.41 4.44
CA LEU A 201 12.42 0.54 3.97
C LEU A 201 11.61 0.07 5.19
N GLY A 202 10.43 0.64 5.40
CA GLY A 202 9.62 0.36 6.57
C GLY A 202 8.35 -0.42 6.23
N PHE A 203 8.14 -1.56 6.88
CA PHE A 203 6.92 -2.36 6.73
C PHE A 203 5.94 -2.13 7.89
N SER A 204 4.65 -1.93 7.58
CA SER A 204 3.61 -1.79 8.60
C SER A 204 3.94 -0.65 9.59
N LEU A 205 3.97 -0.91 10.91
CA LEU A 205 4.43 0.05 11.93
C LEU A 205 5.86 0.57 11.68
N GLY A 206 6.72 -0.23 11.04
CA GLY A 206 8.09 0.16 10.68
C GLY A 206 8.17 1.32 9.70
N ALA A 207 7.13 1.56 8.89
CA ALA A 207 7.04 2.74 8.04
C ALA A 207 7.01 4.04 8.88
N HIS A 208 6.29 4.04 10.00
CA HIS A 208 6.23 5.20 10.90
C HIS A 208 7.48 5.36 11.77
N VAL A 209 8.17 4.25 12.08
CA VAL A 209 9.52 4.29 12.66
C VAL A 209 10.49 5.00 11.71
N ALA A 210 10.44 4.71 10.40
CA ALA A 210 11.25 5.39 9.39
C ALA A 210 10.98 6.91 9.34
N GLY A 211 9.71 7.31 9.29
CA GLY A 211 9.33 8.74 9.30
C GLY A 211 9.83 9.45 10.55
N THR A 212 9.59 8.86 11.73
CA THR A 212 10.06 9.42 13.01
C THR A 212 11.59 9.53 13.08
N ALA A 213 12.31 8.52 12.57
CA ALA A 213 13.77 8.57 12.51
C ALA A 213 14.25 9.70 11.60
N SER A 214 13.60 9.90 10.46
CA SER A 214 13.95 10.98 9.55
C SER A 214 13.73 12.37 10.16
N GLU A 215 12.68 12.56 10.95
CA GLU A 215 12.45 13.81 11.66
C GLU A 215 13.63 14.18 12.58
N MET A 216 14.29 13.21 13.22
CA MET A 216 15.51 13.45 14.01
C MET A 216 16.66 14.03 13.16
N LEU A 217 16.84 13.54 11.93
CA LEU A 217 17.82 14.10 11.00
C LEU A 217 17.40 15.48 10.50
N LYS A 218 16.11 15.71 10.24
CA LYS A 218 15.57 17.01 9.82
C LYS A 218 15.84 18.09 10.87
N TYR A 219 15.69 17.77 12.16
CA TYR A 219 16.07 18.68 13.26
C TYR A 219 17.57 19.03 13.27
N LYS A 220 18.43 18.20 12.68
CA LYS A 220 19.86 18.46 12.48
C LYS A 220 20.18 19.10 11.13
N GLY A 221 19.16 19.47 10.34
CA GLY A 221 19.33 20.09 9.02
C GLY A 221 19.64 19.09 7.90
N HIS A 222 19.39 17.79 8.12
CA HIS A 222 19.62 16.74 7.13
C HIS A 222 18.30 16.16 6.63
N LEU A 223 18.14 16.08 5.31
CA LEU A 223 17.02 15.37 4.68
C LEU A 223 17.56 14.11 4.01
N ILE A 224 16.97 12.96 4.35
CA ILE A 224 17.44 11.68 3.82
C ILE A 224 16.99 11.46 2.36
N GLY A 225 17.70 10.57 1.67
CA GLY A 225 17.47 10.28 0.26
C GLY A 225 16.10 9.71 -0.05
N ARG A 226 15.73 8.60 0.60
CA ARG A 226 14.46 7.92 0.31
C ARG A 226 13.85 7.20 1.51
N ILE A 227 12.52 7.17 1.56
CA ILE A 227 11.77 6.21 2.37
C ILE A 227 10.81 5.44 1.47
N THR A 228 10.81 4.11 1.56
CA THR A 228 9.73 3.30 1.01
C THR A 228 8.84 2.77 2.14
N GLY A 229 7.56 3.11 2.10
CA GLY A 229 6.53 2.59 2.99
C GLY A 229 5.86 1.35 2.40
N LEU A 230 6.06 0.19 3.02
CA LEU A 230 5.40 -1.05 2.62
C LEU A 230 4.15 -1.24 3.49
N ASP A 231 3.00 -0.87 2.93
CA ASP A 231 1.67 -0.93 3.55
C ASP A 231 1.66 -0.33 4.97
N ALA A 232 1.97 0.97 5.06
CA ALA A 232 2.10 1.69 6.31
C ALA A 232 0.84 1.55 7.18
N ALA A 233 0.99 1.19 8.45
CA ALA A 233 -0.12 0.77 9.29
C ALA A 233 -1.13 1.90 9.56
N SER A 234 -2.42 1.62 9.42
CA SER A 234 -3.48 2.60 9.53
C SER A 234 -3.92 2.92 10.97
N PRO A 235 -4.24 1.92 11.82
CA PRO A 235 -4.84 2.21 13.12
C PRO A 235 -3.89 3.03 14.00
N LEU A 236 -4.42 4.14 14.56
CA LEU A 236 -3.71 5.15 15.35
C LEU A 236 -2.77 6.09 14.58
N PHE A 237 -2.67 5.95 13.25
CA PHE A 237 -1.86 6.83 12.39
C PHE A 237 -2.69 7.61 11.36
N ARG A 238 -3.98 7.26 11.18
CA ARG A 238 -4.95 8.03 10.37
C ARG A 238 -5.12 9.44 10.91
N SER A 239 -5.17 10.43 10.02
CA SER A 239 -5.45 11.83 10.38
C SER A 239 -4.47 12.42 11.41
N ASN A 240 -4.40 13.76 11.48
CA ASN A 240 -3.57 14.44 12.48
C ASN A 240 -4.19 14.46 13.88
N HIS A 241 -5.38 13.86 14.05
CA HIS A 241 -6.09 13.81 15.32
C HIS A 241 -5.56 12.71 16.26
N PHE A 242 -5.03 11.61 15.70
CA PHE A 242 -4.49 10.50 16.50
C PHE A 242 -2.99 10.60 16.72
N ARG A 243 -2.25 11.18 15.78
CA ARG A 243 -0.81 11.47 15.88
C ARG A 243 -0.45 12.68 15.05
N GLU A 244 0.41 13.53 15.59
CA GLU A 244 1.00 14.63 14.84
C GLU A 244 1.82 14.11 13.65
N LYS A 245 1.95 14.97 12.65
CA LYS A 245 2.65 14.68 11.40
C LYS A 245 4.08 14.15 11.62
N TYR A 246 4.84 14.76 12.53
CA TYR A 246 6.23 14.37 12.84
C TYR A 246 6.38 13.05 13.62
N LYS A 247 5.27 12.38 13.97
CA LYS A 247 5.24 11.07 14.67
C LYS A 247 4.84 9.91 13.75
N LYS A 248 4.78 10.16 12.44
CA LYS A 248 4.35 9.18 11.42
C LYS A 248 4.94 9.54 10.06
N LEU A 249 5.04 8.52 9.19
CA LEU A 249 5.46 8.71 7.81
C LEU A 249 4.62 9.75 7.06
N ASP A 250 5.32 10.66 6.38
CA ASP A 250 4.77 11.66 5.47
C ASP A 250 5.74 11.93 4.30
N ARG A 251 5.19 12.46 3.19
CA ARG A 251 5.91 12.89 2.00
C ARG A 251 7.15 13.77 2.29
N SER A 252 7.12 14.62 3.32
CA SER A 252 8.22 15.53 3.69
C SER A 252 9.35 14.88 4.49
N ASP A 253 9.27 13.58 4.77
CA ASP A 253 10.28 12.87 5.56
C ASP A 253 11.53 12.50 4.73
N ALA A 254 11.50 12.63 3.40
CA ALA A 254 12.68 12.39 2.58
C ALA A 254 12.62 13.20 1.29
N HIS A 255 13.73 13.24 0.56
CA HIS A 255 13.74 13.75 -0.81
C HIS A 255 12.77 12.98 -1.72
N PHE A 256 12.59 11.68 -1.46
CA PHE A 256 11.62 10.85 -2.16
C PHE A 256 10.96 9.86 -1.21
N VAL A 257 9.63 9.75 -1.28
CA VAL A 257 8.84 8.84 -0.45
C VAL A 257 7.91 8.09 -1.37
N ASP A 258 8.04 6.77 -1.44
CA ASP A 258 7.17 5.91 -2.23
C ASP A 258 6.45 4.91 -1.33
N VAL A 259 5.14 4.75 -1.52
CA VAL A 259 4.33 3.92 -0.63
C VAL A 259 3.54 2.90 -1.44
N ILE A 260 3.47 1.67 -0.94
CA ILE A 260 2.67 0.60 -1.53
C ILE A 260 1.53 0.27 -0.58
N HIS A 261 0.31 0.46 -1.05
CA HIS A 261 -0.92 0.16 -0.32
C HIS A 261 -1.46 -1.17 -0.82
N THR A 262 -1.50 -2.18 0.04
CA THR A 262 -2.00 -3.51 -0.33
C THR A 262 -3.16 -3.98 0.52
N ASP A 263 -3.33 -3.45 1.73
CA ASP A 263 -4.43 -3.77 2.65
C ASP A 263 -5.07 -2.51 3.23
N SER A 264 -5.34 -1.54 2.36
CA SER A 264 -5.93 -0.26 2.73
C SER A 264 -7.47 -0.32 2.76
N SER A 265 -8.06 0.37 3.72
CA SER A 265 -9.53 0.48 3.82
C SER A 265 -9.94 1.88 4.30
N PRO A 266 -11.02 2.47 3.76
CA PRO A 266 -11.57 3.70 4.30
C PRO A 266 -12.16 3.48 5.71
N SER A 267 -12.55 2.26 6.07
CA SER A 267 -13.09 1.95 7.40
C SER A 267 -11.96 1.72 8.42
N VAL A 268 -12.11 2.25 9.63
CA VAL A 268 -11.13 2.06 10.73
C VAL A 268 -11.14 0.65 11.31
N THR A 269 -12.21 -0.11 11.06
CA THR A 269 -12.38 -1.47 11.57
C THR A 269 -11.94 -2.54 10.57
N ASP A 270 -11.42 -2.12 9.42
CA ASP A 270 -11.06 -2.97 8.29
C ASP A 270 -9.73 -2.50 7.69
N GLY A 271 -9.00 -3.40 7.03
CA GLY A 271 -7.66 -3.15 6.49
C GLY A 271 -6.59 -2.82 7.54
N PHE A 272 -5.34 -3.20 7.25
CA PHE A 272 -4.20 -2.92 8.11
C PHE A 272 -3.46 -1.65 7.67
N GLY A 273 -3.48 -1.32 6.38
CA GLY A 273 -2.76 -0.21 5.76
C GLY A 273 -3.54 1.11 5.70
N LEU A 274 -2.81 2.22 5.57
CA LEU A 274 -3.38 3.56 5.34
C LEU A 274 -4.09 3.64 3.99
N TRP A 275 -5.27 4.28 3.98
CA TRP A 275 -6.04 4.57 2.77
C TRP A 275 -5.56 5.85 2.07
N GLU A 276 -5.17 6.85 2.85
CA GLU A 276 -4.74 8.14 2.32
C GLU A 276 -3.35 7.99 1.66
N PRO A 277 -3.14 8.61 0.48
CA PRO A 277 -1.81 8.72 -0.09
C PRO A 277 -0.95 9.61 0.81
N ILE A 278 0.25 9.14 1.14
CA ILE A 278 1.19 9.76 2.09
C ILE A 278 2.59 9.94 1.50
N GLY A 279 2.83 9.50 0.27
CA GLY A 279 4.12 9.59 -0.42
C GLY A 279 4.21 10.76 -1.40
N HIS A 280 5.36 10.81 -2.07
CA HIS A 280 5.50 11.47 -3.37
C HIS A 280 4.77 10.68 -4.44
N VAL A 281 4.83 9.34 -4.35
CA VAL A 281 4.08 8.41 -5.19
C VAL A 281 3.49 7.30 -4.33
N ASP A 282 2.23 6.97 -4.59
CA ASP A 282 1.46 6.00 -3.83
C ASP A 282 0.89 4.95 -4.79
N PHE A 283 1.35 3.72 -4.63
CA PHE A 283 0.96 2.58 -5.47
C PHE A 283 -0.18 1.81 -4.83
N PHE A 284 -1.24 1.57 -5.60
CA PHE A 284 -2.42 0.79 -5.21
C PHE A 284 -2.55 -0.45 -6.12
N PRO A 285 -1.67 -1.46 -5.97
CA PRO A 285 -1.82 -2.74 -6.67
C PRO A 285 -3.19 -3.35 -6.41
N ASN A 286 -3.89 -3.72 -7.48
CA ASN A 286 -5.24 -4.27 -7.47
C ASN A 286 -6.26 -3.37 -6.73
N GLY A 287 -6.02 -2.05 -6.73
CA GLY A 287 -6.84 -1.09 -5.99
C GLY A 287 -6.41 -0.89 -4.54
N GLY A 288 -5.43 -1.68 -4.07
CA GLY A 288 -4.74 -1.50 -2.80
C GLY A 288 -5.51 -1.94 -1.56
N GLN A 289 -6.58 -2.71 -1.71
CA GLN A 289 -7.42 -3.17 -0.59
C GLN A 289 -7.33 -4.68 -0.36
N GLU A 290 -7.69 -5.48 -1.36
CA GLU A 290 -7.65 -6.93 -1.28
C GLU A 290 -6.80 -7.47 -2.42
N GLN A 291 -5.80 -8.30 -2.09
CA GLN A 291 -4.84 -8.77 -3.06
C GLN A 291 -5.25 -10.14 -3.63
N PRO A 292 -5.12 -10.37 -4.95
CA PRO A 292 -5.45 -11.66 -5.54
C PRO A 292 -4.74 -12.81 -4.81
N GLY A 293 -5.48 -13.89 -4.56
CA GLY A 293 -4.98 -15.07 -3.84
C GLY A 293 -5.03 -14.98 -2.32
N CYS A 294 -5.36 -13.82 -1.75
CA CYS A 294 -5.65 -13.68 -0.33
C CYS A 294 -7.13 -13.94 -0.05
N LYS A 295 -7.44 -14.43 1.15
CA LYS A 295 -8.80 -14.71 1.63
C LYS A 295 -9.09 -13.92 2.90
N ASP A 296 -8.58 -12.69 2.95
CA ASP A 296 -8.65 -11.88 4.15
C ASP A 296 -10.12 -11.70 4.57
N THR A 297 -10.41 -11.97 5.84
CA THR A 297 -11.70 -11.57 6.41
C THR A 297 -11.61 -10.09 6.72
N LYS A 298 -12.48 -9.24 6.15
CA LYS A 298 -12.54 -7.79 6.38
C LYS A 298 -12.50 -7.40 7.86
N ARG A 299 -11.30 -7.22 8.43
CA ARG A 299 -11.01 -6.97 9.85
C ARG A 299 -9.71 -6.21 9.96
N SER A 300 -9.67 -5.18 10.80
CA SER A 300 -8.44 -4.45 11.12
C SER A 300 -7.51 -5.25 12.04
N VAL A 301 -6.22 -4.88 12.07
CA VAL A 301 -5.23 -5.43 12.99
C VAL A 301 -5.63 -5.26 14.46
N VAL A 302 -6.34 -4.20 14.82
CA VAL A 302 -6.80 -3.97 16.20
C VAL A 302 -7.85 -5.00 16.60
N VAL A 303 -8.85 -5.24 15.74
CA VAL A 303 -9.90 -6.24 15.97
C VAL A 303 -9.29 -7.63 16.03
N SER A 304 -8.46 -7.98 15.03
CA SER A 304 -7.81 -9.29 14.95
C SER A 304 -6.85 -9.56 16.11
N SER A 305 -6.17 -8.53 16.64
CA SER A 305 -5.30 -8.65 17.81
C SER A 305 -6.08 -8.86 19.10
N LEU A 306 -7.17 -8.10 19.30
CA LEU A 306 -8.02 -8.23 20.49
C LEU A 306 -8.67 -9.61 20.58
N ASP A 307 -9.14 -10.13 19.45
CA ASP A 307 -9.78 -11.44 19.37
C ASP A 307 -8.77 -12.60 19.26
N LYS A 308 -7.45 -12.30 19.32
CA LYS A 308 -6.34 -13.26 19.15
C LYS A 308 -6.46 -14.12 17.88
N SER A 309 -7.15 -13.61 16.86
CA SER A 309 -7.37 -14.31 15.59
C SER A 309 -6.30 -13.99 14.55
N LEU A 310 -5.45 -12.99 14.81
CA LEU A 310 -4.40 -12.56 13.90
C LEU A 310 -3.47 -13.71 13.50
N ASN A 311 -3.47 -14.05 12.22
CA ASN A 311 -2.62 -15.06 11.62
C ASN A 311 -2.15 -14.60 10.22
N ARG A 312 -1.32 -15.40 9.56
CA ARG A 312 -0.77 -15.08 8.23
C ARG A 312 -1.84 -14.99 7.14
N ASP A 313 -2.94 -15.72 7.26
CA ASP A 313 -4.02 -15.71 6.27
C ASP A 313 -4.87 -14.44 6.36
N ILE A 314 -5.03 -13.86 7.57
CA ILE A 314 -5.71 -12.58 7.79
C ILE A 314 -4.81 -11.39 7.40
N ALA A 315 -3.49 -11.56 7.47
CA ALA A 315 -2.52 -10.54 7.10
C ALA A 315 -2.00 -10.72 5.65
N CYS A 316 -2.66 -11.52 4.81
CA CYS A 316 -2.12 -11.90 3.51
C CYS A 316 -1.98 -10.69 2.59
N SER A 317 -3.03 -9.87 2.48
CA SER A 317 -2.97 -8.62 1.71
C SER A 317 -1.94 -7.65 2.29
N HIS A 318 -1.82 -7.57 3.62
CA HIS A 318 -0.83 -6.71 4.27
C HIS A 318 0.61 -7.10 3.90
N ILE A 319 0.92 -8.39 3.97
CA ILE A 319 2.24 -8.94 3.63
C ILE A 319 2.54 -8.83 2.12
N ARG A 320 1.52 -8.68 1.26
CA ARG A 320 1.71 -8.57 -0.19
C ARG A 320 2.62 -7.42 -0.58
N ALA A 321 2.60 -6.27 0.12
CA ALA A 321 3.51 -5.16 -0.18
C ALA A 321 4.99 -5.58 -0.17
N TRP A 322 5.39 -6.39 0.81
CA TRP A 322 6.74 -6.96 0.86
C TRP A 322 7.00 -7.90 -0.32
N HIS A 323 6.07 -8.80 -0.63
CA HIS A 323 6.22 -9.74 -1.74
C HIS A 323 6.41 -9.04 -3.09
N LEU A 324 5.62 -8.00 -3.36
CA LEU A 324 5.74 -7.22 -4.59
C LEU A 324 7.09 -6.51 -4.64
N TYR A 325 7.50 -5.85 -3.56
CA TYR A 325 8.79 -5.15 -3.51
C TYR A 325 9.97 -6.12 -3.69
N ALA A 326 9.98 -7.25 -2.98
CA ALA A 326 11.03 -8.25 -3.08
C ALA A 326 11.12 -8.86 -4.50
N GLU A 327 9.98 -9.07 -5.17
CA GLU A 327 9.98 -9.56 -6.55
C GLU A 327 10.69 -8.60 -7.52
N THR A 328 10.59 -7.28 -7.29
CA THR A 328 11.34 -6.30 -8.10
C THR A 328 12.85 -6.49 -7.99
N LEU A 329 13.36 -6.72 -6.77
CA LEU A 329 14.78 -6.97 -6.53
C LEU A 329 15.24 -8.27 -7.19
N LEU A 330 14.45 -9.34 -7.02
CA LEU A 330 14.76 -10.65 -7.61
C LEU A 330 14.74 -10.62 -9.14
N ASN A 331 13.83 -9.85 -9.75
CA ASN A 331 13.80 -9.68 -11.20
C ASN A 331 14.99 -8.87 -11.70
N LYS A 332 15.45 -7.86 -10.94
CA LYS A 332 16.67 -7.10 -11.26
C LYS A 332 17.92 -7.98 -11.24
N ILE A 333 18.04 -8.89 -10.26
CA ILE A 333 19.15 -9.84 -10.17
C ILE A 333 19.21 -10.78 -11.37
N LYS A 334 18.04 -11.21 -11.88
CA LYS A 334 17.98 -12.11 -13.04
C LYS A 334 18.52 -11.47 -14.34
N ASN A 335 18.77 -10.15 -14.37
CA ASN A 335 19.45 -9.39 -15.41
C ASN A 335 19.06 -9.78 -16.86
N LYS A 336 17.76 -9.97 -17.11
CA LYS A 336 17.23 -10.26 -18.45
C LYS A 336 16.80 -8.95 -19.11
N THR A 337 17.18 -8.79 -20.37
CA THR A 337 16.69 -7.73 -21.28
C THR A 337 15.16 -7.71 -21.41
N ASP A 338 14.50 -8.79 -20.99
CA ASP A 338 13.05 -8.96 -20.95
C ASP A 338 12.58 -9.49 -19.58
N SER A 339 12.93 -8.76 -18.52
CA SER A 339 12.45 -9.07 -17.17
C SER A 339 11.01 -8.58 -16.97
N CYS A 340 10.27 -9.34 -16.19
CA CYS A 340 8.91 -9.02 -15.82
C CYS A 340 8.89 -7.81 -14.87
N GLN A 341 8.11 -6.78 -15.22
CA GLN A 341 8.05 -5.51 -14.51
C GLN A 341 6.63 -5.20 -14.07
N PHE A 342 6.51 -4.47 -12.96
CA PHE A 342 5.26 -3.90 -12.52
C PHE A 342 5.13 -2.51 -13.13
N ILE A 343 4.23 -2.39 -14.12
CA ILE A 343 3.96 -1.13 -14.80
C ILE A 343 2.72 -0.51 -14.15
N SER A 344 2.90 0.62 -13.49
CA SER A 344 1.83 1.36 -12.84
C SER A 344 1.36 2.53 -13.68
N TYR A 345 0.12 2.95 -13.52
CA TYR A 345 -0.43 4.08 -14.26
C TYR A 345 -1.37 4.94 -13.42
N TYR A 346 -1.41 6.22 -13.73
CA TYR A 346 -2.36 7.18 -13.18
C TYR A 346 -3.77 6.88 -13.72
N CYS A 347 -4.77 7.08 -12.87
CA CYS A 347 -6.17 6.95 -13.25
C CYS A 347 -6.93 8.21 -12.82
N PRO A 348 -7.31 9.10 -13.74
CA PRO A 348 -7.97 10.38 -13.41
C PRO A 348 -9.24 10.21 -12.58
N GLY A 349 -10.00 9.14 -12.82
CA GLY A 349 -11.22 8.83 -12.07
C GLY A 349 -10.99 8.04 -10.78
N GLY A 350 -9.74 7.93 -10.32
CA GLY A 350 -9.33 7.25 -9.09
C GLY A 350 -9.68 5.77 -9.05
N LEU A 351 -9.76 5.21 -7.84
CA LEU A 351 -10.06 3.80 -7.62
C LEU A 351 -11.35 3.34 -8.33
N PRO A 352 -12.50 4.05 -8.25
CA PRO A 352 -13.73 3.57 -8.88
C PRO A 352 -13.63 3.42 -10.40
N SER A 353 -12.77 4.21 -11.04
CA SER A 353 -12.53 4.10 -12.49
C SER A 353 -11.49 3.03 -12.82
N PHE A 354 -10.49 2.83 -11.97
CA PHE A 354 -9.52 1.75 -12.09
C PHE A 354 -10.20 0.38 -11.97
N GLU A 355 -11.05 0.17 -10.97
CA GLU A 355 -11.76 -1.11 -10.76
C GLU A 355 -12.68 -1.48 -11.94
N LYS A 356 -13.26 -0.46 -12.58
CA LYS A 356 -14.07 -0.60 -13.81
C LYS A 356 -13.22 -0.69 -15.08
N GLY A 357 -11.89 -0.70 -14.94
CA GLY A 357 -10.93 -0.74 -16.04
C GLY A 357 -10.96 0.47 -16.97
N HIS A 358 -11.56 1.61 -16.59
CA HIS A 358 -11.75 2.77 -17.49
C HIS A 358 -10.45 3.50 -17.85
N CYS A 359 -9.41 3.35 -17.01
CA CYS A 359 -8.11 4.02 -17.18
C CYS A 359 -7.03 3.10 -17.78
N PHE A 360 -7.39 1.93 -18.32
CA PHE A 360 -6.40 0.96 -18.78
C PHE A 360 -5.49 1.56 -19.88
N PRO A 361 -4.16 1.60 -19.69
CA PRO A 361 -3.25 2.31 -20.58
C PRO A 361 -3.03 1.54 -21.88
N ARG A 362 -2.67 2.28 -22.95
CA ARG A 362 -2.15 1.72 -24.20
C ARG A 362 -0.71 2.19 -24.37
N LEU A 363 0.20 1.23 -24.49
CA LEU A 363 1.63 1.46 -24.65
C LEU A 363 2.05 1.16 -26.08
N GLU A 364 2.96 1.96 -26.62
CA GLU A 364 3.58 1.68 -27.91
C GLU A 364 4.41 0.39 -27.87
N LYS A 365 4.47 -0.32 -29.01
CA LYS A 365 5.19 -1.59 -29.13
C LYS A 365 6.71 -1.37 -28.98
N ARG A 366 7.34 -2.30 -28.28
CA ARG A 366 8.74 -2.30 -27.78
C ARG A 366 9.85 -2.06 -28.82
N ASN A 367 9.55 -1.98 -30.13
CA ASN A 367 10.52 -1.76 -31.21
C ASN A 367 10.68 -0.29 -31.63
N SER A 368 9.98 0.66 -31.01
CA SER A 368 10.34 2.08 -31.08
C SER A 368 11.40 2.35 -30.02
N SER A 369 12.67 2.45 -30.42
CA SER A 369 13.69 3.04 -29.57
C SER A 369 13.22 4.44 -29.22
N THR A 370 12.96 4.69 -27.93
CA THR A 370 12.48 5.92 -27.29
C THR A 370 11.00 5.96 -26.86
N PHE A 371 10.84 5.72 -25.56
CA PHE A 371 9.89 6.35 -24.62
C PHE A 371 8.39 6.08 -24.82
N LEU A 372 7.71 5.85 -23.67
CA LEU A 372 6.32 6.24 -23.48
C LEU A 372 5.99 7.46 -24.34
N ASP A 373 4.90 7.37 -25.11
CA ASP A 373 4.26 8.50 -25.77
C ASP A 373 4.43 9.75 -24.89
N ASN A 374 4.85 10.87 -25.49
CA ASN A 374 5.15 12.11 -24.76
C ASN A 374 3.96 12.57 -23.88
N THR A 375 2.75 12.12 -24.16
CA THR A 375 1.56 12.36 -23.31
C THR A 375 1.52 11.50 -22.04
N TYR A 376 2.12 10.30 -22.04
CA TYR A 376 2.05 9.31 -20.96
C TYR A 376 3.30 9.20 -20.08
N ARG A 377 4.41 9.90 -20.39
CA ARG A 377 5.66 9.83 -19.60
C ARG A 377 5.51 10.15 -18.11
N ASN A 378 4.56 11.01 -17.76
CA ASN A 378 4.30 11.39 -16.37
C ASN A 378 3.22 10.53 -15.70
N GLU A 379 2.48 9.74 -16.48
CA GLU A 379 1.30 8.99 -16.05
C GLU A 379 1.54 7.49 -15.96
N VAL A 380 2.69 6.99 -16.40
CA VAL A 380 3.09 5.58 -16.27
C VAL A 380 4.45 5.49 -15.60
N GLY A 381 4.54 4.64 -14.57
CA GLY A 381 5.74 4.43 -13.76
C GLY A 381 6.14 2.96 -13.72
N VAL A 382 7.41 2.72 -13.39
CA VAL A 382 7.91 1.38 -13.04
C VAL A 382 8.03 1.31 -11.53
N PHE A 383 7.38 0.31 -10.93
CA PHE A 383 7.47 0.05 -9.50
C PHE A 383 8.79 -0.67 -9.13
N GLY A 384 9.38 -0.31 -7.99
CA GLY A 384 10.62 -0.89 -7.46
C GLY A 384 11.64 0.14 -6.95
N GLU A 385 12.92 -0.23 -6.96
CA GLU A 385 13.98 0.62 -6.40
C GLU A 385 14.32 1.85 -7.27
N ASP A 386 13.96 1.88 -8.55
CA ASP A 386 14.22 3.02 -9.44
C ASP A 386 12.94 3.78 -9.80
N VAL A 387 11.97 3.77 -8.89
CA VAL A 387 10.67 4.46 -9.06
C VAL A 387 10.88 5.92 -9.43
N LYS A 388 10.17 6.34 -10.48
CA LYS A 388 10.03 7.72 -10.92
C LYS A 388 8.53 7.97 -11.10
N GLY A 389 7.99 8.97 -10.44
CA GLY A 389 6.58 9.30 -10.51
C GLY A 389 6.12 10.22 -9.39
N GLU A 390 4.93 10.77 -9.55
CA GLU A 390 4.26 11.57 -8.54
C GLU A 390 2.76 11.22 -8.52
N GLY A 391 2.16 11.20 -7.33
CA GLY A 391 0.74 10.97 -7.13
C GLY A 391 0.33 9.50 -7.05
N VAL A 392 -0.96 9.27 -7.24
CA VAL A 392 -1.58 7.95 -7.04
C VAL A 392 -1.50 7.13 -8.32
N MET A 393 -0.97 5.91 -8.21
CA MET A 393 -0.69 5.00 -9.31
C MET A 393 -1.33 3.64 -9.05
N TYR A 394 -1.89 3.02 -10.09
CA TYR A 394 -2.55 1.72 -10.02
C TYR A 394 -1.92 0.70 -10.97
N PHE A 395 -2.02 -0.58 -10.64
CA PHE A 395 -1.69 -1.69 -11.53
C PHE A 395 -2.34 -2.97 -11.03
N SER A 396 -2.47 -3.97 -11.89
CA SER A 396 -2.94 -5.31 -11.51
C SER A 396 -1.76 -6.28 -11.31
N THR A 397 -1.93 -7.26 -10.42
CA THR A 397 -0.97 -8.36 -10.20
C THR A 397 -1.67 -9.72 -10.30
N SER A 398 -0.89 -10.78 -10.49
CA SER A 398 -1.39 -12.14 -10.37
C SER A 398 -1.61 -12.52 -8.89
N SER A 399 -2.21 -13.69 -8.64
CA SER A 399 -2.48 -14.20 -7.28
C SER A 399 -1.30 -14.94 -6.64
N ALA A 400 -0.28 -15.29 -7.41
CA ALA A 400 0.85 -16.10 -6.97
C ALA A 400 2.13 -15.71 -7.73
N SER A 401 3.29 -15.80 -7.08
CA SER A 401 4.55 -15.39 -7.73
C SER A 401 4.84 -16.23 -8.99
N PRO A 402 5.28 -15.64 -10.11
CA PRO A 402 5.51 -14.20 -10.30
C PRO A 402 4.21 -13.38 -10.29
N PHE A 403 4.19 -12.35 -9.45
CA PHE A 403 3.07 -11.41 -9.31
C PHE A 403 3.00 -10.44 -10.47
N CYS A 404 4.15 -10.03 -10.99
CA CYS A 404 4.23 -9.23 -12.19
C CYS A 404 3.74 -10.04 -13.39
N GLY A 405 3.28 -9.34 -14.42
CA GLY A 405 2.86 -9.97 -15.67
C GLY A 405 2.31 -8.95 -16.64
N THR A 406 1.75 -9.47 -17.73
CA THR A 406 1.08 -8.66 -18.74
C THR A 406 -0.31 -8.32 -18.24
N GLN A 407 -0.58 -7.05 -17.95
CA GLN A 407 -1.93 -6.63 -17.56
C GLN A 407 -2.85 -6.68 -18.78
N LEU A 408 -4.11 -7.04 -18.53
CA LEU A 408 -5.14 -7.21 -19.52
C LEU A 408 -6.39 -6.43 -19.12
N GLN A 409 -7.12 -5.97 -20.12
CA GLN A 409 -8.48 -5.47 -19.98
C GLN A 409 -9.42 -6.35 -20.80
N ALA A 410 -10.49 -6.83 -20.18
CA ALA A 410 -11.62 -7.41 -20.89
C ALA A 410 -12.71 -6.34 -21.00
N SER A 411 -13.27 -6.13 -22.19
CA SER A 411 -14.42 -5.28 -22.47
C SER A 411 -15.56 -6.13 -23.01
N VAL A 412 -16.68 -6.14 -22.30
CA VAL A 412 -17.87 -6.94 -22.59
C VAL A 412 -19.00 -5.99 -22.97
N GLN A 413 -19.47 -6.09 -24.21
CA GLN A 413 -20.59 -5.31 -24.72
C GLN A 413 -21.89 -6.08 -24.52
N LEU A 414 -22.80 -5.50 -23.74
CA LEU A 414 -24.12 -6.07 -23.50
C LEU A 414 -25.03 -5.91 -24.71
N SER A 415 -25.96 -6.84 -24.89
CA SER A 415 -27.00 -6.75 -25.91
C SER A 415 -27.99 -5.62 -25.60
N GLN A 416 -28.60 -5.09 -26.66
CA GLN A 416 -29.63 -4.07 -26.55
C GLN A 416 -30.93 -4.55 -25.88
N ASN A 417 -31.15 -5.87 -25.79
CA ASN A 417 -32.39 -6.44 -25.26
C ASN A 417 -32.33 -6.75 -23.75
N ILE A 418 -31.32 -6.27 -23.03
CA ILE A 418 -31.11 -6.62 -21.63
C ILE A 418 -31.97 -5.76 -20.69
N GLY A 419 -32.60 -6.42 -19.71
CA GLY A 419 -33.30 -5.74 -18.61
C GLY A 419 -32.36 -5.39 -17.45
N LYS A 420 -32.92 -4.96 -16.32
CA LYS A 420 -32.15 -4.69 -15.10
C LYS A 420 -31.45 -5.95 -14.60
N VAL A 421 -30.12 -5.88 -14.47
CA VAL A 421 -29.26 -6.99 -14.03
C VAL A 421 -28.22 -6.46 -13.04
N LYS A 422 -27.97 -7.24 -11.98
CA LYS A 422 -26.96 -6.95 -10.98
C LYS A 422 -26.26 -8.24 -10.56
N GLY A 423 -24.94 -8.29 -10.72
CA GLY A 423 -24.19 -9.53 -10.52
C GLY A 423 -22.72 -9.41 -10.88
N VAL A 424 -22.06 -10.57 -10.96
CA VAL A 424 -20.65 -10.70 -11.30
C VAL A 424 -20.51 -11.66 -12.47
N LEU A 425 -19.88 -11.18 -13.54
CA LEU A 425 -19.46 -11.99 -14.68
C LEU A 425 -18.02 -12.44 -14.45
N GLN A 426 -17.82 -13.74 -14.29
CA GLN A 426 -16.50 -14.37 -14.31
C GLN A 426 -16.12 -14.74 -15.75
N LEU A 427 -15.04 -14.15 -16.25
CA LEU A 427 -14.44 -14.51 -17.53
C LEU A 427 -13.09 -15.17 -17.27
N LYS A 428 -12.99 -16.45 -17.61
CA LYS A 428 -11.76 -17.25 -17.46
C LYS A 428 -11.17 -17.55 -18.83
N LEU A 429 -10.00 -16.99 -19.11
CA LEU A 429 -9.23 -17.30 -20.30
C LEU A 429 -8.32 -18.50 -20.06
N ARG A 430 -8.27 -19.40 -21.05
CA ARG A 430 -7.34 -20.53 -21.13
C ARG A 430 -6.62 -20.48 -22.47
N TYR A 431 -5.30 -20.42 -22.41
CA TYR A 431 -4.43 -20.41 -23.58
C TYR A 431 -3.14 -21.14 -23.23
N SER A 432 -2.73 -22.07 -24.10
CA SER A 432 -1.61 -22.98 -23.83
C SER A 432 -1.77 -23.68 -22.47
N LYS A 433 -0.94 -23.33 -21.46
CA LYS A 433 -0.98 -23.84 -20.09
C LYS A 433 -1.34 -22.77 -19.04
N ASN A 434 -1.68 -21.57 -19.49
CA ASN A 434 -1.91 -20.40 -18.64
C ASN A 434 -3.39 -20.10 -18.48
N VAL A 435 -3.70 -19.41 -17.39
CA VAL A 435 -5.05 -18.98 -17.05
C VAL A 435 -5.01 -17.51 -16.64
N ALA A 436 -5.91 -16.71 -17.20
CA ALA A 436 -6.21 -15.37 -16.69
C ALA A 436 -7.69 -15.34 -16.28
N LEU A 437 -7.98 -14.73 -15.13
CA LEU A 437 -9.32 -14.67 -14.56
C LEU A 437 -9.72 -13.22 -14.34
N PHE A 438 -10.87 -12.85 -14.89
CA PHE A 438 -11.51 -11.55 -14.71
C PHE A 438 -12.75 -11.70 -13.85
N HIS A 439 -12.96 -10.75 -12.95
CA HIS A 439 -14.22 -10.54 -12.24
C HIS A 439 -14.79 -9.19 -12.69
N ILE A 440 -15.86 -9.23 -13.47
CA ILE A 440 -16.49 -8.03 -14.03
C ILE A 440 -17.80 -7.79 -13.30
N HIS A 441 -17.86 -6.72 -12.52
CA HIS A 441 -19.09 -6.31 -11.85
C HIS A 441 -20.07 -5.74 -12.88
N CYS A 442 -21.29 -6.30 -12.87
CA CYS A 442 -22.39 -5.88 -13.70
C CYS A 442 -23.43 -5.21 -12.80
N ASP A 443 -23.68 -3.92 -13.02
CA ASP A 443 -24.75 -3.18 -12.35
C ASP A 443 -25.46 -2.31 -13.38
N VAL A 444 -26.57 -2.83 -13.92
CA VAL A 444 -27.40 -2.16 -14.91
C VAL A 444 -28.77 -1.92 -14.27
N SER A 445 -28.95 -0.70 -13.78
CA SER A 445 -30.16 -0.25 -13.08
C SER A 445 -31.23 0.33 -14.00
N ASP A 446 -30.87 0.81 -15.19
CA ASP A 446 -31.75 1.51 -16.14
C ASP A 446 -31.76 0.87 -17.54
N VAL A 447 -32.96 0.75 -18.13
CA VAL A 447 -33.22 0.13 -19.46
C VAL A 447 -32.60 0.94 -20.62
N ILE A 448 -32.17 2.20 -20.37
CA ILE A 448 -31.57 3.09 -21.38
C ILE A 448 -30.07 2.78 -21.59
N MET A 449 -29.42 2.00 -20.70
CA MET A 449 -28.00 1.61 -20.84
C MET A 449 -27.79 0.35 -21.72
N THR A 450 -28.71 0.08 -22.63
CA THR A 450 -28.67 -1.03 -23.58
C THR A 450 -27.55 -0.82 -24.60
N GLY A 451 -26.65 -1.80 -24.75
CA GLY A 451 -25.40 -1.63 -25.50
C GLY A 451 -24.20 -1.11 -24.69
N SER A 452 -24.33 -0.95 -23.38
CA SER A 452 -23.24 -0.55 -22.48
C SER A 452 -22.08 -1.54 -22.49
N ARG A 453 -20.87 -1.02 -22.23
CA ARG A 453 -19.64 -1.80 -22.09
C ARG A 453 -19.28 -1.88 -20.61
N MET A 454 -18.95 -3.09 -20.19
CA MET A 454 -18.38 -3.34 -18.87
C MET A 454 -16.95 -3.81 -19.06
N ASN A 455 -16.03 -3.30 -18.24
CA ASN A 455 -14.65 -3.79 -18.29
C ASN A 455 -14.24 -4.44 -16.99
N GLY A 456 -13.21 -5.28 -17.08
CA GLY A 456 -12.48 -5.79 -15.94
C GLY A 456 -11.01 -5.97 -16.26
N LEU A 457 -10.22 -6.06 -15.20
CA LEU A 457 -8.78 -6.19 -15.28
C LEU A 457 -8.34 -7.59 -14.86
N ALA A 458 -7.24 -8.06 -15.45
CA ALA A 458 -6.56 -9.28 -15.02
C ALA A 458 -5.07 -9.20 -15.36
N VAL A 459 -4.32 -10.22 -14.94
CA VAL A 459 -2.91 -10.38 -15.31
C VAL A 459 -2.70 -11.74 -15.94
N ALA A 460 -1.99 -11.74 -17.06
CA ALA A 460 -1.40 -12.91 -17.69
C ALA A 460 0.07 -13.04 -17.30
N PRO A 461 0.63 -14.26 -17.23
CA PRO A 461 2.07 -14.43 -17.07
C PRO A 461 2.86 -13.63 -18.12
N HIS A 462 4.01 -13.11 -17.72
CA HIS A 462 4.89 -12.31 -18.58
C HIS A 462 5.16 -13.00 -19.92
N ASN A 463 5.01 -12.27 -21.02
CA ASN A 463 5.20 -12.75 -22.41
C ASN A 463 4.34 -13.95 -22.84
N SER A 464 3.35 -14.37 -22.04
CA SER A 464 2.53 -15.54 -22.37
C SER A 464 1.42 -15.27 -23.39
N LEU A 465 0.93 -14.02 -23.46
CA LEU A 465 0.05 -13.53 -24.50
C LEU A 465 0.82 -12.55 -25.37
N ASN A 466 0.90 -12.82 -26.66
CA ASN A 466 1.62 -12.02 -27.64
C ASN A 466 1.01 -12.21 -29.03
N GLU A 467 1.59 -11.57 -30.03
CA GLU A 467 1.14 -11.59 -31.43
C GLU A 467 0.99 -12.99 -32.04
N LYS A 468 1.73 -13.98 -31.54
CA LYS A 468 1.72 -15.37 -32.04
C LYS A 468 0.52 -16.18 -31.57
N VAL A 469 -0.21 -15.70 -30.56
CA VAL A 469 -1.40 -16.39 -30.06
C VAL A 469 -2.61 -15.93 -30.88
N GLU A 470 -3.09 -16.77 -31.79
CA GLU A 470 -4.24 -16.42 -32.65
C GLU A 470 -5.58 -16.57 -31.93
N ASN A 471 -5.76 -17.66 -31.19
CA ASN A 471 -7.02 -18.05 -30.57
C ASN A 471 -6.87 -18.31 -29.06
N ILE A 472 -7.86 -17.90 -28.29
CA ILE A 472 -7.94 -18.07 -26.83
C ILE A 472 -9.29 -18.66 -26.46
N ASN A 473 -9.31 -19.69 -25.62
CA ASN A 473 -10.55 -20.24 -25.12
C ASN A 473 -11.02 -19.44 -23.90
N ALA A 474 -12.25 -18.94 -23.94
CA ALA A 474 -12.91 -18.28 -22.82
C ALA A 474 -13.98 -19.20 -22.22
N SER A 475 -14.07 -19.17 -20.90
CA SER A 475 -15.19 -19.74 -20.14
C SER A 475 -15.86 -18.63 -19.35
N LEU A 476 -17.16 -18.47 -19.51
CA LEU A 476 -17.93 -17.42 -18.86
C LEU A 476 -18.97 -18.02 -17.92
N ILE A 477 -19.11 -17.41 -16.75
CA ILE A 477 -20.17 -17.72 -15.80
C ILE A 477 -20.67 -16.42 -15.17
N TYR A 478 -21.99 -16.27 -15.08
CA TYR A 478 -22.63 -15.11 -14.49
C TYR A 478 -23.46 -15.51 -13.27
N TYR A 479 -23.27 -14.80 -12.16
CA TYR A 479 -24.00 -15.02 -10.92
C TYR A 479 -24.60 -13.71 -10.43
N THR A 480 -25.88 -13.72 -10.01
CA THR A 480 -26.56 -12.53 -9.49
C THR A 480 -26.26 -12.30 -8.01
N THR A 481 -26.09 -11.06 -7.59
CA THR A 481 -25.99 -10.71 -6.16
C THR A 481 -27.39 -10.58 -5.56
N PHE A 482 -27.71 -11.35 -4.51
CA PHE A 482 -29.03 -11.37 -3.88
C PHE A 482 -29.42 -10.00 -3.29
N ASP A 483 -30.60 -9.49 -3.65
CA ASP A 483 -31.30 -8.43 -2.92
C ASP A 483 -32.26 -9.07 -1.92
N ASN A 484 -31.98 -8.92 -0.62
CA ASN A 484 -32.74 -9.49 0.51
C ASN A 484 -34.18 -8.92 0.68
N ALA A 485 -34.69 -8.16 -0.28
CA ALA A 485 -35.96 -7.43 -0.12
C ALA A 485 -37.19 -8.18 -0.66
N ASN A 486 -37.04 -9.16 -1.56
CA ASN A 486 -38.16 -9.95 -2.09
C ASN A 486 -37.71 -11.39 -2.39
N ASN A 487 -38.33 -12.37 -1.73
CA ASN A 487 -38.02 -13.82 -1.78
C ASN A 487 -38.23 -14.52 -3.15
N ASN A 488 -38.14 -13.81 -4.28
CA ASN A 488 -38.17 -14.38 -5.62
C ASN A 488 -36.82 -14.13 -6.31
N SER A 489 -35.86 -15.06 -6.19
CA SER A 489 -34.60 -14.99 -6.94
C SER A 489 -34.82 -15.45 -8.39
N ILE A 490 -35.31 -14.56 -9.25
CA ILE A 490 -35.27 -14.80 -10.70
C ILE A 490 -33.85 -14.46 -11.16
N THR A 491 -33.00 -15.48 -11.31
CA THR A 491 -31.68 -15.34 -11.93
C THR A 491 -31.86 -14.96 -13.40
N LYS A 492 -31.63 -13.69 -13.73
CA LYS A 492 -31.74 -13.20 -15.10
C LYS A 492 -30.44 -13.50 -15.86
N PRO A 493 -30.48 -14.15 -17.02
CA PRO A 493 -29.29 -14.35 -17.83
C PRO A 493 -28.78 -13.01 -18.36
N LEU A 494 -27.47 -12.95 -18.56
CA LEU A 494 -26.77 -11.84 -19.19
C LEU A 494 -26.71 -12.09 -20.71
N TYR A 495 -27.08 -11.10 -21.52
CA TYR A 495 -26.97 -11.17 -22.97
C TYR A 495 -25.79 -10.32 -23.44
N VAL A 496 -24.86 -10.94 -24.17
CA VAL A 496 -23.61 -10.32 -24.61
C VAL A 496 -23.51 -10.39 -26.13
N ASP A 497 -23.13 -9.28 -26.76
CA ASP A 497 -22.96 -9.19 -28.22
C ASP A 497 -21.49 -9.32 -28.64
N ARG A 498 -20.57 -8.82 -27.80
CA ARG A 498 -19.15 -8.75 -28.11
C ARG A 498 -18.30 -8.84 -26.85
N ILE A 499 -17.18 -9.55 -26.95
CA ILE A 499 -16.14 -9.60 -25.93
C ILE A 499 -14.82 -9.25 -26.60
N VAL A 500 -14.08 -8.32 -26.02
CA VAL A 500 -12.73 -7.95 -26.46
C VAL A 500 -11.80 -8.08 -25.28
N VAL A 501 -10.70 -8.80 -25.43
CA VAL A 501 -9.59 -8.82 -24.46
C VAL A 501 -8.41 -8.14 -25.10
N THR A 502 -7.84 -7.15 -24.43
CA THR A 502 -6.68 -6.38 -24.87
C THR A 502 -5.56 -6.43 -23.84
N ASP A 503 -4.31 -6.53 -24.29
CA ASP A 503 -3.15 -6.27 -23.45
C ASP A 503 -2.74 -4.78 -23.50
N MET A 504 -1.75 -4.42 -22.69
CA MET A 504 -1.19 -3.06 -22.66
C MET A 504 -0.48 -2.64 -23.95
N TYR A 505 -0.18 -3.56 -24.87
CA TYR A 505 0.56 -3.31 -26.12
C TYR A 505 -0.33 -3.43 -27.37
N GLU A 506 -1.64 -3.26 -27.17
CA GLU A 506 -2.68 -3.27 -28.20
C GLU A 506 -2.92 -4.62 -28.91
N ASN A 507 -2.38 -5.73 -28.39
CA ASN A 507 -2.81 -7.04 -28.84
C ASN A 507 -4.24 -7.29 -28.38
N SER A 508 -5.08 -7.78 -29.29
CA SER A 508 -6.52 -7.91 -29.04
C SER A 508 -7.09 -9.22 -29.57
N TRP A 509 -7.95 -9.84 -28.76
CA TRP A 509 -8.71 -11.04 -29.11
C TRP A 509 -10.20 -10.77 -28.91
N ARG A 510 -11.01 -11.19 -29.88
CA ARG A 510 -12.41 -10.79 -30.01
C ARG A 510 -13.30 -12.01 -30.21
N TYR A 511 -14.46 -11.97 -29.61
CA TYR A 511 -15.60 -12.81 -29.91
C TYR A 511 -16.79 -11.91 -30.25
N CYS A 512 -17.56 -12.28 -31.28
CA CYS A 512 -18.78 -11.57 -31.67
C CYS A 512 -19.88 -12.58 -31.94
N GLY A 513 -20.99 -12.40 -31.23
CA GLY A 513 -22.17 -13.25 -31.34
C GLY A 513 -23.34 -12.50 -30.73
N LYS A 514 -24.32 -12.14 -31.57
CA LYS A 514 -25.49 -11.38 -31.12
C LYS A 514 -26.29 -12.18 -30.09
N ASN A 515 -26.71 -11.53 -29.01
CA ASN A 515 -27.55 -12.12 -27.96
C ASN A 515 -26.98 -13.41 -27.35
N THR A 516 -25.66 -13.53 -27.21
CA THR A 516 -25.05 -14.69 -26.55
C THR A 516 -25.51 -14.75 -25.09
N VAL A 517 -26.19 -15.83 -24.71
CA VAL A 517 -26.78 -16.01 -23.38
C VAL A 517 -25.73 -16.54 -22.41
N ILE A 518 -25.54 -15.84 -21.29
CA ILE A 518 -24.64 -16.24 -20.20
C ILE A 518 -25.47 -16.34 -18.92
N SER A 519 -25.39 -17.48 -18.24
CA SER A 519 -26.07 -17.73 -16.97
C SER A 519 -25.10 -18.35 -15.97
N GLU A 520 -25.62 -18.96 -14.90
CA GLU A 520 -24.83 -19.72 -13.93
C GLU A 520 -24.17 -20.97 -14.55
N ASN A 521 -24.67 -21.41 -15.70
CA ASN A 521 -24.05 -22.48 -16.47
C ASN A 521 -22.85 -21.96 -17.26
N LYS A 522 -21.77 -22.74 -17.23
CA LYS A 522 -20.53 -22.40 -17.91
C LYS A 522 -20.70 -22.39 -19.43
N VAL A 523 -20.53 -21.21 -20.03
CA VAL A 523 -20.48 -21.02 -21.49
C VAL A 523 -19.03 -21.03 -21.95
N GLN A 524 -18.73 -21.70 -23.07
CA GLN A 524 -17.40 -21.71 -23.67
C GLN A 524 -17.41 -21.01 -25.02
N LEU A 525 -16.46 -20.10 -25.22
CA LEU A 525 -16.30 -19.32 -26.44
C LEU A 525 -14.84 -19.33 -26.88
N THR A 526 -14.58 -19.06 -28.16
CA THR A 526 -13.22 -18.85 -28.68
C THR A 526 -13.09 -17.40 -29.11
N LEU A 527 -12.08 -16.71 -28.57
CA LEU A 527 -11.72 -15.35 -28.97
C LEU A 527 -10.56 -15.45 -29.97
N SER A 528 -10.67 -14.73 -31.08
CA SER A 528 -9.70 -14.75 -32.17
C SER A 528 -9.15 -13.33 -32.42
N ARG A 529 -7.99 -13.20 -33.08
CA ARG A 529 -7.48 -11.88 -33.47
C ARG A 529 -8.28 -11.22 -34.61
N THR A 530 -9.07 -12.01 -35.34
CA THR A 530 -9.92 -11.54 -36.45
C THR A 530 -10.86 -10.43 -36.00
N LEU A 531 -11.02 -9.42 -36.86
CA LEU A 531 -11.96 -8.34 -36.62
C LEU A 531 -13.39 -8.88 -36.75
N CYS A 532 -14.22 -8.41 -35.82
CA CYS A 532 -15.62 -8.19 -36.09
C CYS A 532 -15.75 -6.73 -36.56
#